data_AF-A0A1Y2K0A6-F1
#
_entry.id   AF-A0A1Y2K0A6-F1
#
_cell.length_a   1.000
_cell.length_b   1.000
_cell.length_c   1.000
_cell.angle_alpha   90.00
_cell.angle_beta   90.00
_cell.angle_gamma   90.00
#
_symmetry.space_group_name_H-M   'P 1'
#
loop_
_entity.id
_entity.type
_entity.pdbx_description
1 polymer ?
#
loop_
_entity_poly.entity_id
_entity_poly.type
_entity_poly.pdbx_seq_one_letter_code
_entity_poly.pdbx_strand_id
1 'polypeptide(L)'
;MCNLYSITTNQVAIAALFRFVKRYVGNLAPMPGVFPDYPAPVIRNTDVGSEMVLMRWGMPPPLRTGGPPVTNIRNTSSPHWRGWLKPENRCLVPFNSFAEYAPEPNPETKKKDVVWFALNDDRPLFAFAGIWTTFNGDRGTKSKPVPGPHQVYGFLTTSPNSFAPRPHSSARAKGYGN
;
A
#
# COMPACT_ATOMS: atom_id res chain seq x y z
N MET A 1 3.98 -1.71 10.57
CA MET A 1 3.97 -0.95 9.30
C MET A 1 3.72 -1.94 8.18
N CYS A 2 2.60 -1.80 7.47
CA CYS A 2 2.21 -2.73 6.42
C CYS A 2 3.16 -2.62 5.23
N ASN A 3 3.91 -3.68 4.95
CA ASN A 3 4.80 -3.77 3.78
C ASN A 3 4.44 -4.98 2.89
N LEU A 4 3.24 -5.53 3.06
CA LEU A 4 2.70 -6.62 2.27
C LEU A 4 1.18 -6.54 2.31
N TYR A 5 0.53 -6.60 1.15
CA TYR A 5 -0.93 -6.71 1.09
C TYR A 5 -1.36 -7.56 -0.11
N SER A 6 -2.65 -7.89 -0.21
CA SER A 6 -3.20 -8.74 -1.27
C SER A 6 -4.35 -8.05 -1.99
N ILE A 7 -4.54 -8.43 -3.26
CA ILE A 7 -5.65 -8.04 -4.12
C ILE A 7 -6.07 -9.29 -4.88
N THR A 8 -7.01 -10.05 -4.32
CA THR A 8 -7.49 -11.31 -4.91
C THR A 8 -8.80 -11.13 -5.66
N THR A 9 -9.42 -9.95 -5.55
CA THR A 9 -10.68 -9.60 -6.21
C THR A 9 -10.46 -9.29 -7.68
N ASN A 10 -11.39 -9.76 -8.53
CA ASN A 10 -11.36 -9.45 -9.95
C ASN A 10 -11.68 -7.97 -10.23
N GLN A 11 -11.36 -7.50 -11.43
CA GLN A 11 -11.57 -6.10 -11.80
C GLN A 11 -13.03 -5.66 -11.77
N VAL A 12 -13.97 -6.57 -12.09
CA VAL A 12 -15.40 -6.25 -12.13
C VAL A 12 -15.88 -5.86 -10.73
N ALA A 13 -15.48 -6.60 -9.71
CA ALA A 13 -15.82 -6.27 -8.33
C ALA A 13 -15.09 -5.01 -7.82
N ILE A 14 -13.86 -4.74 -8.29
CA ILE A 14 -13.18 -3.45 -8.04
C ILE A 14 -13.97 -2.30 -8.66
N ALA A 15 -14.33 -2.39 -9.94
CA ALA A 15 -15.10 -1.36 -10.65
C ALA A 15 -16.49 -1.16 -10.05
N ALA A 16 -17.16 -2.24 -9.65
CA ALA A 16 -18.48 -2.21 -9.02
C ALA A 16 -18.46 -1.51 -7.66
N LEU A 17 -17.38 -1.70 -6.87
CA LEU A 17 -17.19 -0.99 -5.61
C LEU A 17 -16.91 0.50 -5.85
N PHE A 18 -16.06 0.81 -6.83
CA PHE A 18 -15.64 2.17 -7.15
C PHE A 18 -16.32 2.68 -8.42
N ARG A 19 -17.66 2.66 -8.44
CA ARG A 19 -18.65 2.92 -9.54
C ARG A 19 -18.36 4.02 -10.60
N PHE A 20 -17.24 4.72 -10.53
CA PHE A 20 -16.79 5.84 -11.35
C PHE A 20 -15.53 5.54 -12.19
N VAL A 21 -15.04 4.30 -12.24
CA VAL A 21 -13.88 3.93 -13.08
C VAL A 21 -14.31 3.89 -14.57
N LYS A 22 -13.77 4.82 -15.37
CA LYS A 22 -14.13 5.01 -16.79
C LYS A 22 -13.18 4.34 -17.77
N ARG A 23 -11.98 3.95 -17.35
CA ARG A 23 -10.95 3.36 -18.22
C ARG A 23 -10.25 2.19 -17.53
N TYR A 24 -10.01 1.13 -18.30
CA TYR A 24 -9.47 -0.15 -17.87
C TYR A 24 -8.26 -0.58 -18.71
N VAL A 25 -7.36 -1.37 -18.10
CA VAL A 25 -6.26 -2.04 -18.80
C VAL A 25 -6.24 -3.52 -18.43
N GLY A 26 -6.66 -4.38 -19.37
CA GLY A 26 -6.45 -5.85 -19.33
C GLY A 26 -7.22 -6.63 -18.25
N ASN A 27 -6.88 -7.92 -18.07
CA ASN A 27 -7.36 -8.76 -16.96
C ASN A 27 -6.42 -8.61 -15.74
N LEU A 28 -6.96 -8.34 -14.55
CA LEU A 28 -6.16 -8.29 -13.32
C LEU A 28 -6.07 -9.70 -12.74
N ALA A 29 -4.90 -10.32 -12.86
CA ALA A 29 -4.62 -11.56 -12.16
C ALA A 29 -4.67 -11.32 -10.64
N PRO A 30 -5.19 -12.28 -9.84
CA PRO A 30 -5.09 -12.23 -8.39
C PRO A 30 -3.65 -12.01 -7.94
N MET A 31 -3.45 -11.04 -7.05
CA MET A 31 -2.17 -10.68 -6.45
C MET A 31 -2.19 -11.09 -4.97
N PRO A 32 -1.83 -12.34 -4.61
CA PRO A 32 -1.83 -12.79 -3.22
C PRO A 32 -0.79 -12.07 -2.34
N GLY A 33 0.20 -11.42 -2.97
CA GLY A 33 1.18 -10.57 -2.30
C GLY A 33 1.65 -9.45 -3.22
N VAL A 34 1.51 -8.22 -2.74
CA VAL A 34 2.08 -7.00 -3.32
C VAL A 34 3.17 -6.51 -2.37
N PHE A 35 4.38 -6.38 -2.88
CA PHE A 35 5.57 -5.96 -2.14
C PHE A 35 6.01 -4.55 -2.53
N PRO A 36 6.87 -3.88 -1.74
CA PRO A 36 7.43 -2.59 -2.12
C PRO A 36 8.06 -2.62 -3.53
N ASP A 37 7.88 -1.53 -4.26
CA ASP A 37 8.26 -1.31 -5.67
C ASP A 37 7.51 -2.14 -6.73
N TYR A 38 6.64 -3.07 -6.32
CA TYR A 38 5.84 -3.87 -7.26
C TYR A 38 4.71 -3.01 -7.86
N PRO A 39 4.35 -3.23 -9.14
CA PRO A 39 3.18 -2.63 -9.74
C PRO A 39 1.91 -3.22 -9.12
N ALA A 40 0.93 -2.39 -8.79
CA ALA A 40 -0.39 -2.82 -8.32
C ALA A 40 -1.48 -1.87 -8.85
N PRO A 41 -2.75 -2.32 -8.98
CA PRO A 41 -3.85 -1.49 -9.41
C PRO A 41 -4.12 -0.39 -8.39
N VAL A 42 -4.26 0.83 -8.91
CA VAL A 42 -4.58 2.03 -8.14
C VAL A 42 -5.64 2.80 -8.90
N ILE A 43 -6.61 3.33 -8.17
CA ILE A 43 -7.67 4.16 -8.75
C ILE A 43 -7.34 5.62 -8.47
N ARG A 44 -7.17 6.42 -9.51
CA ARG A 44 -6.88 7.85 -9.41
C ARG A 44 -7.90 8.69 -10.16
N ASN A 45 -7.96 9.97 -9.82
CA ASN A 45 -8.71 10.96 -10.59
C ASN A 45 -7.90 11.45 -11.80
N THR A 46 -8.62 11.80 -12.85
CA THR A 46 -8.15 12.42 -14.10
C THR A 46 -9.15 13.49 -14.52
N ASP A 47 -8.80 14.30 -15.51
CA ASP A 47 -9.70 15.35 -16.04
C ASP A 47 -10.99 14.78 -16.63
N VAL A 48 -10.98 13.52 -17.08
CA VAL A 48 -12.14 12.87 -17.70
C VAL A 48 -12.94 12.00 -16.72
N GLY A 49 -12.49 11.83 -15.47
CA GLY A 49 -13.10 10.98 -14.45
C GLY A 49 -12.08 10.13 -13.70
N SER A 50 -12.49 9.02 -13.09
CA SER A 50 -11.55 8.12 -12.42
C SER A 50 -11.07 7.01 -13.35
N GLU A 51 -9.83 6.58 -13.20
CA GLU A 51 -9.26 5.44 -13.94
C GLU A 51 -8.53 4.48 -13.00
N MET A 52 -8.46 3.21 -13.39
CA MET A 52 -7.63 2.21 -12.73
C MET A 52 -6.37 1.96 -13.55
N VAL A 53 -5.21 2.18 -12.95
CA VAL A 53 -3.90 2.01 -13.59
C VAL A 53 -2.94 1.26 -12.68
N LEU A 54 -1.96 0.58 -13.26
CA LEU A 54 -0.88 -0.03 -12.49
C LEU A 54 0.16 1.04 -12.12
N MET A 55 0.48 1.13 -10.83
CA MET A 55 1.51 2.03 -10.30
C MET A 55 2.46 1.26 -9.40
N ARG A 56 3.72 1.70 -9.25
CA ARG A 56 4.70 1.09 -8.34
C ARG A 56 4.47 1.53 -6.90
N TRP A 57 4.49 0.60 -5.96
CA TRP A 57 4.30 0.89 -4.55
C TRP A 57 5.58 1.45 -3.90
N GLY A 58 5.66 2.77 -3.75
CA GLY A 58 6.77 3.44 -3.08
C GLY A 58 6.96 4.86 -3.57
N MET A 59 6.56 5.83 -2.75
CA MET A 59 6.78 7.25 -3.03
C MET A 59 8.27 7.62 -3.03
N PRO A 60 8.67 8.71 -3.69
CA PRO A 60 10.05 9.18 -3.63
C PRO A 60 10.45 9.49 -2.18
N PRO A 61 11.65 9.13 -1.72
CA PRO A 61 12.14 9.49 -0.40
C PRO A 61 12.41 11.00 -0.30
N PRO A 62 12.56 11.56 0.92
CA PRO A 62 12.96 12.96 1.08
C PRO A 62 14.34 13.22 0.44
N LEU A 63 14.44 14.23 -0.41
CA LEU A 63 15.66 14.53 -1.18
C LEU A 63 16.91 14.71 -0.29
N ARG A 64 16.74 15.32 0.90
CA ARG A 64 17.85 15.60 1.81
C ARG A 64 18.42 14.34 2.48
N THR A 65 17.59 13.38 2.82
CA THR A 65 18.02 12.16 3.52
C THR A 65 18.23 10.99 2.57
N GLY A 66 17.63 11.05 1.38
CA GLY A 66 17.51 9.90 0.50
C GLY A 66 16.82 8.73 1.20
N GLY A 67 17.06 7.52 0.70
CA GLY A 67 16.58 6.27 1.29
C GLY A 67 15.80 5.40 0.31
N PRO A 68 15.24 4.28 0.79
CA PRO A 68 14.38 3.43 -0.01
C PRO A 68 13.05 4.14 -0.34
N PRO A 69 12.31 3.68 -1.37
CA PRO A 69 10.96 4.16 -1.65
C PRO A 69 10.05 4.07 -0.42
N VAL A 70 9.20 5.09 -0.23
CA VAL A 70 8.33 5.21 0.95
C VAL A 70 6.95 4.63 0.67
N THR A 71 6.62 3.51 1.27
CA THR A 71 5.34 2.80 1.07
C THR A 71 4.20 3.32 1.95
N ASN A 72 4.53 3.75 3.17
CA ASN A 72 3.58 4.15 4.22
C ASN A 72 3.81 5.61 4.64
N ILE A 73 2.78 6.44 4.54
CA ILE A 73 2.85 7.89 4.83
C ILE A 73 2.19 8.15 6.19
N ARG A 74 3.02 8.43 7.21
CA ARG A 74 2.56 8.65 8.60
C ARG A 74 2.34 10.12 8.93
N ASN A 75 3.35 10.94 8.64
CA ASN A 75 3.35 12.34 9.03
C ASN A 75 3.04 13.24 7.82
N THR A 76 1.75 13.49 7.55
CA THR A 76 1.29 14.34 6.44
C THR A 76 1.61 15.83 6.64
N SER A 77 2.00 16.28 7.84
CA SER A 77 2.44 17.67 8.04
C SER A 77 3.88 17.93 7.58
N SER A 78 4.65 16.87 7.31
CA SER A 78 6.01 17.01 6.78
C SER A 78 6.02 17.79 5.46
N PRO A 79 6.92 18.79 5.30
CA PRO A 79 7.09 19.52 4.05
C PRO A 79 7.31 18.63 2.82
N HIS A 80 7.87 17.43 3.02
CA HIS A 80 8.12 16.45 1.98
C HIS A 80 6.86 16.07 1.20
N TRP A 81 5.71 15.94 1.87
CA TRP A 81 4.46 15.48 1.24
C TRP A 81 3.64 16.61 0.64
N ARG A 82 3.93 17.87 0.98
CA ARG A 82 3.09 19.03 0.64
C ARG A 82 2.73 19.12 -0.84
N GLY A 83 3.66 18.74 -1.72
CA GLY A 83 3.45 18.74 -3.17
C GLY A 83 2.44 17.71 -3.67
N TRP A 84 2.13 16.67 -2.88
CA TRP A 84 1.30 15.53 -3.27
C TRP A 84 0.06 15.32 -2.39
N LEU A 85 -0.29 16.28 -1.54
CA LEU A 85 -1.51 16.21 -0.70
C LEU A 85 -2.74 16.84 -1.36
N LYS A 86 -2.58 17.41 -2.55
CA LYS A 86 -3.66 18.00 -3.33
C LYS A 86 -4.60 16.92 -3.88
N PRO A 87 -5.88 17.24 -4.15
CA PRO A 87 -6.86 16.30 -4.70
C PRO A 87 -6.37 15.53 -5.95
N GLU A 88 -5.63 16.20 -6.84
CA GLU A 88 -5.09 15.61 -8.07
C GLU A 88 -4.15 14.42 -7.81
N ASN A 89 -3.47 14.42 -6.66
CA ASN A 89 -2.56 13.36 -6.25
C ASN A 89 -3.23 12.28 -5.41
N ARG A 90 -4.53 12.36 -5.12
CA ARG A 90 -5.20 11.34 -4.30
C ARG A 90 -5.52 10.10 -5.13
N CYS A 91 -5.43 8.94 -4.48
CA CYS A 91 -5.85 7.68 -5.06
C CYS A 91 -6.48 6.75 -4.02
N LEU A 92 -7.19 5.73 -4.51
CA LEU A 92 -7.65 4.59 -3.75
C LEU A 92 -6.78 3.40 -4.12
N VAL A 93 -6.24 2.71 -3.11
CA VAL A 93 -5.40 1.51 -3.29
C VAL A 93 -6.25 0.31 -2.86
N PRO A 94 -6.83 -0.45 -3.80
CA PRO A 94 -7.67 -1.59 -3.47
C PRO A 94 -6.88 -2.67 -2.72
N PHE A 95 -7.51 -3.34 -1.75
CA PHE A 95 -6.94 -4.51 -1.07
C PHE A 95 -8.02 -5.43 -0.51
N ASN A 96 -7.69 -6.71 -0.31
CA ASN A 96 -8.53 -7.69 0.38
C ASN A 96 -8.01 -8.00 1.78
N SER A 97 -6.69 -8.14 1.91
CA SER A 97 -6.02 -8.30 3.21
C SER A 97 -4.66 -7.62 3.21
N PHE A 98 -4.15 -7.30 4.39
CA PHE A 98 -2.81 -6.76 4.57
C PHE A 98 -2.06 -7.50 5.67
N ALA A 99 -0.74 -7.42 5.64
CA ALA A 99 0.11 -8.20 6.53
C ALA A 99 1.01 -7.30 7.38
N GLU A 100 1.21 -7.72 8.63
CA GLU A 100 2.18 -7.17 9.56
C GLU A 100 3.02 -8.31 10.12
N TYR A 101 4.25 -8.00 10.54
CA TYR A 101 5.05 -8.97 11.26
C TYR A 101 4.52 -9.14 12.69
N ALA A 102 4.50 -10.39 13.16
CA ALA A 102 4.26 -10.70 14.56
C ALA A 102 5.21 -9.89 15.46
N PRO A 103 4.73 -9.44 16.63
CA PRO A 103 5.54 -8.63 17.54
C PRO A 103 6.79 -9.40 17.98
N GLU A 104 6.63 -10.67 18.30
CA GLU A 104 7.69 -11.57 18.75
C GLU A 104 8.12 -12.53 17.62
N PRO A 105 9.40 -12.90 17.54
CA PRO A 105 9.85 -13.97 16.67
C PRO A 105 9.24 -15.31 17.06
N ASN A 106 8.97 -16.12 16.06
CA ASN A 106 8.57 -17.51 16.24
C ASN A 106 9.67 -18.28 17.01
N PRO A 107 9.33 -19.00 18.10
CA PRO A 107 10.32 -19.71 18.91
C PRO A 107 11.13 -20.77 18.16
N GLU A 108 10.55 -21.37 17.11
CA GLU A 108 11.18 -22.43 16.32
C GLU A 108 12.03 -21.82 15.19
N THR A 109 11.44 -20.95 14.38
CA THR A 109 12.11 -20.43 13.17
C THR A 109 13.03 -19.23 13.46
N LYS A 110 12.93 -18.64 14.66
CA LYS A 110 13.60 -17.40 15.08
C LYS A 110 13.32 -16.18 14.19
N LYS A 111 12.33 -16.28 13.29
CA LYS A 111 11.89 -15.19 12.41
C LYS A 111 10.51 -14.71 12.84
N LYS A 112 10.18 -13.46 12.53
CA LYS A 112 8.83 -12.95 12.77
C LYS A 112 7.87 -13.54 11.76
N ASP A 113 6.79 -14.13 12.25
CA ASP A 113 5.72 -14.63 11.40
C ASP A 113 4.99 -13.47 10.72
N VAL A 114 4.41 -13.75 9.55
CA VAL A 114 3.57 -12.80 8.82
C VAL A 114 2.12 -13.04 9.23
N VAL A 115 1.51 -12.05 9.86
CA VAL A 115 0.11 -12.09 10.31
C VAL A 115 -0.75 -11.30 9.33
N TRP A 116 -1.80 -11.93 8.81
CA TRP A 116 -2.72 -11.32 7.86
C TRP A 116 -3.99 -10.80 8.52
N PHE A 117 -4.38 -9.60 8.14
CA PHE A 117 -5.57 -8.89 8.60
C PHE A 117 -6.49 -8.62 7.42
N ALA A 118 -7.80 -8.76 7.64
CA ALA A 118 -8.84 -8.40 6.70
C ALA A 118 -9.98 -7.72 7.47
N LEU A 119 -10.96 -7.16 6.75
CA LEU A 119 -12.13 -6.55 7.42
C LEU A 119 -12.98 -7.57 8.17
N ASN A 120 -13.12 -8.77 7.60
CA ASN A 120 -13.77 -9.94 8.18
C ASN A 120 -13.29 -11.20 7.44
N ASP A 121 -13.84 -12.36 7.78
CA ASP A 121 -13.45 -13.65 7.20
C ASP A 121 -13.75 -13.78 5.70
N ASP A 122 -14.72 -13.03 5.19
CA ASP A 122 -15.05 -12.98 3.75
C ASP A 122 -14.01 -12.19 2.93
N ARG A 123 -13.11 -11.46 3.61
CA ARG A 123 -12.06 -10.63 3.01
C ARG A 123 -12.59 -9.71 1.89
N PRO A 124 -13.66 -8.93 2.12
CA PRO A 124 -14.24 -8.09 1.11
C PRO A 124 -13.22 -7.07 0.61
N LEU A 125 -13.41 -6.65 -0.63
CA LEU A 125 -12.59 -5.60 -1.20
C LEU A 125 -12.78 -4.29 -0.43
N PHE A 126 -11.68 -3.65 -0.06
CA PHE A 126 -11.63 -2.33 0.53
C PHE A 126 -10.55 -1.48 -0.14
N ALA A 127 -10.30 -0.27 0.37
CA ALA A 127 -9.24 0.59 -0.13
C ALA A 127 -8.48 1.29 0.99
N PHE A 128 -7.16 1.40 0.82
CA PHE A 128 -6.38 2.39 1.56
C PHE A 128 -6.52 3.76 0.92
N ALA A 129 -6.50 4.80 1.75
CA ALA A 129 -6.34 6.18 1.27
C ALA A 129 -4.90 6.37 0.81
N GLY A 130 -4.72 6.67 -0.48
CA GLY A 130 -3.41 6.81 -1.12
C GLY A 130 -3.13 8.20 -1.64
N ILE A 131 -1.84 8.46 -1.88
CA ILE A 131 -1.39 9.52 -2.78
C ILE A 131 -0.47 8.93 -3.85
N TRP A 132 -0.44 9.57 -5.02
CA TRP A 132 0.34 9.15 -6.17
C TRP A 132 1.02 10.34 -6.86
N THR A 133 2.09 10.07 -7.59
CA THR A 133 2.80 11.05 -8.43
C THR A 133 3.55 10.36 -9.57
N THR A 134 3.93 11.13 -10.59
CA THR A 134 4.99 10.73 -11.51
C THR A 134 6.36 10.94 -10.83
N PHE A 135 7.23 9.94 -10.92
CA PHE A 135 8.61 10.00 -10.47
C PHE A 135 9.55 9.82 -11.65
N ASN A 136 10.43 10.81 -11.88
CA ASN A 136 11.31 10.85 -13.05
C ASN A 136 12.70 10.22 -12.81
N GLY A 137 12.98 9.73 -11.61
CA GLY A 137 14.25 9.04 -11.32
C GLY A 137 14.20 7.54 -11.61
N ASP A 138 15.35 6.90 -11.47
CA ASP A 138 15.49 5.46 -11.66
C ASP A 138 14.87 4.65 -10.52
N ARG A 139 14.29 3.50 -10.84
CA ARG A 139 13.85 2.46 -9.90
C ARG A 139 14.76 1.23 -9.99
N GLY A 140 14.57 0.26 -9.10
CA GLY A 140 15.39 -0.96 -9.07
C GLY A 140 16.73 -0.80 -8.33
N THR A 141 17.61 -1.77 -8.50
CA THR A 141 18.93 -1.78 -7.84
C THR A 141 19.92 -0.94 -8.63
N LYS A 142 21.01 -0.50 -7.98
CA LYS A 142 22.12 0.18 -8.67
C LYS A 142 22.67 -0.61 -9.86
N SER A 143 22.64 -1.95 -9.77
CA SER A 143 23.12 -2.85 -10.81
C SER A 143 22.12 -3.11 -11.93
N LYS A 144 20.83 -2.81 -11.73
CA LYS A 144 19.75 -3.01 -12.70
C LYS A 144 18.73 -1.85 -12.58
N PRO A 145 19.12 -0.62 -12.95
CA PRO A 145 18.24 0.52 -12.89
C PRO A 145 17.13 0.38 -13.94
N VAL A 146 15.93 0.83 -13.59
CA VAL A 146 14.80 1.00 -14.50
C VAL A 146 14.57 2.50 -14.64
N PRO A 147 14.94 3.10 -15.78
CA PRO A 147 14.75 4.54 -16.01
C PRO A 147 13.28 4.97 -15.92
N GLY A 148 13.06 6.19 -15.45
CA GLY A 148 11.73 6.81 -15.40
C GLY A 148 11.20 7.25 -16.79
N PRO A 149 9.98 7.80 -16.84
CA PRO A 149 9.12 8.11 -15.70
C PRO A 149 8.34 6.89 -15.17
N HIS A 150 8.15 6.85 -13.84
CA HIS A 150 7.34 5.86 -13.14
C HIS A 150 6.10 6.50 -12.53
N GLN A 151 4.94 5.87 -12.67
CA GLN A 151 3.78 6.17 -11.84
C GLN A 151 3.94 5.46 -10.50
N VAL A 152 3.98 6.21 -9.41
CA VAL A 152 4.24 5.68 -8.07
C VAL A 152 3.19 6.13 -7.07
N TYR A 153 2.95 5.31 -6.05
CA TYR A 153 2.00 5.61 -4.99
C TYR A 153 2.49 5.14 -3.62
N GLY A 154 1.87 5.68 -2.58
CA GLY A 154 1.95 5.20 -1.21
C GLY A 154 0.63 5.44 -0.53
N PHE A 155 0.40 4.81 0.62
CA PHE A 155 -0.84 5.00 1.36
C PHE A 155 -0.61 5.57 2.76
N LEU A 156 -1.63 6.31 3.21
CA LEU A 156 -1.64 6.93 4.51
C LEU A 156 -1.77 5.84 5.57
N THR A 157 -1.03 6.00 6.66
CA THR A 157 -1.13 5.14 7.83
C THR A 157 -1.41 5.98 9.05
N THR A 158 -2.12 5.40 10.01
CA THR A 158 -2.46 6.03 11.28
C THR A 158 -2.01 5.12 12.43
N SER A 159 -2.18 5.61 13.67
CA SER A 159 -2.02 4.80 14.86
C SER A 159 -3.00 3.62 14.83
N PRO A 160 -2.57 2.39 15.18
CA PRO A 160 -3.47 1.24 15.24
C PRO A 160 -4.56 1.47 16.29
N ASN A 161 -5.78 1.01 16.00
CA ASN A 161 -6.88 0.99 16.97
C ASN A 161 -6.72 -0.18 17.96
N SER A 162 -7.62 -0.34 18.93
CA SER A 162 -7.53 -1.40 19.94
C SER A 162 -7.66 -2.83 19.40
N PHE A 163 -8.25 -3.00 18.21
CA PHE A 163 -8.49 -4.29 17.57
C PHE A 163 -7.34 -4.71 16.64
N ALA A 164 -6.62 -3.74 16.08
CA ALA A 164 -5.34 -3.98 15.43
C ALA A 164 -4.27 -4.09 16.53
N PRO A 165 -3.66 -5.26 16.78
CA PRO A 165 -2.65 -5.40 17.82
C PRO A 165 -1.55 -4.36 17.57
N ARG A 166 -1.19 -3.58 18.60
CA ARG A 166 -0.15 -2.54 18.49
C ARG A 166 1.14 -3.21 18.01
N PRO A 167 1.63 -2.95 16.78
CA PRO A 167 2.86 -3.60 16.33
C PRO A 167 4.09 -3.00 17.02
N HIS A 168 3.94 -1.87 17.73
CA HIS A 168 5.00 -1.18 18.43
C HIS A 168 4.46 -0.40 19.63
N SER A 169 4.46 -1.04 20.80
CA SER A 169 4.69 -0.39 22.10
C SER A 169 4.92 -1.48 23.14
N SER A 170 5.98 -1.37 23.92
CA SER A 170 6.25 -2.19 25.10
C SER A 170 5.07 -2.16 26.08
N ALA A 171 4.17 -3.13 25.95
CA ALA A 171 3.19 -3.48 26.98
C ALA A 171 2.68 -4.90 26.69
N ARG A 172 2.93 -5.81 27.65
CA ARG A 172 2.49 -7.21 27.65
C ARG A 172 1.01 -7.33 27.29
N ALA A 173 0.69 -8.02 26.20
CA ALA A 173 -0.62 -8.61 26.01
C ALA A 173 -0.58 -10.03 26.58
N LYS A 174 -1.42 -10.29 27.60
CA LYS A 174 -1.69 -11.65 28.08
C LYS A 174 -2.41 -12.40 26.96
N GLY A 175 -1.84 -13.53 26.54
CA GLY A 175 -2.49 -14.44 25.60
C GLY A 175 -3.77 -15.00 26.21
N TYR A 176 -4.84 -14.99 25.44
CA TYR A 176 -5.96 -15.90 25.64
C TYR A 176 -5.68 -17.12 24.77
N GLY A 177 -5.35 -18.22 25.44
CA GLY A 177 -5.32 -19.54 24.83
C GLY A 177 -6.73 -20.05 24.60
N ASN A 178 -6.82 -20.97 23.64
CA ASN A 178 -7.49 -22.24 23.85
C ASN A 178 -6.45 -23.33 23.57
#